data_AF-A0A926HMF6-F1
#
_entry.id   AF-A0A926HMF6-F1
#
_cell.length_a   1.000
_cell.length_b   1.000
_cell.length_c   1.000
_cell.angle_alpha   90.00
_cell.angle_beta   90.00
_cell.angle_gamma   90.00
#
_symmetry.space_group_name_H-M   'P 1'
#
loop_
_entity.id
_entity.type
_entity.pdbx_description
1 polymer ?
#
loop_
_entity_poly.entity_id
_entity_poly.type
_entity_poly.pdbx_seq_one_letter_code
_entity_poly.pdbx_strand_id
1 'polypeptide(L)'
;MNAAILGELIHLYEENMDTLYGGAHNEIFKWRALKTFQREWFRNDYPDFASRFNAATKDFSVLIDNSRMHPRNAVVKLCEKDSAEVEHLFCDVLFAEDHGDLKLRQEHMDQFLDGMERLRIAYYPGSWSFKHDRHAASAYLAMYAPEDNYIYKYSEAAQMVAYGEYGFDIGSGGSFDLSKYYQMCDEIVDQLKAHPEFLRKHFDKLRSDDHCAEERSLHLLAFDLIYCCRTYGYYKEIPYVPKAKSPKRTKVIERQEADAAIRQARIADITAQIKDLRASLPDVSDISLVNVAVTSRLYGGGMVTEHNLNTIRVRFPGATKTFILDAKFPQRPTFENDADVVAAYTEYTSISGKIEKLEKQLKQLGG
;
A
#
# COMPACT_ATOMS: atom_id res chain seq x y z
N MET A 1 -2.49 -13.28 -12.86
CA MET A 1 -2.94 -14.67 -12.59
C MET A 1 -2.67 -15.65 -13.74
N ASN A 2 -2.59 -16.95 -13.44
CA ASN A 2 -2.67 -18.10 -14.36
C ASN A 2 -4.11 -18.60 -14.47
N ALA A 3 -4.80 -18.21 -15.55
CA ALA A 3 -6.22 -18.51 -15.75
C ALA A 3 -6.52 -20.02 -15.91
N ALA A 4 -5.57 -20.82 -16.42
CA ALA A 4 -5.79 -22.26 -16.59
C ALA A 4 -5.87 -22.97 -15.22
N ILE A 5 -5.01 -22.60 -14.28
CA ILE A 5 -5.03 -23.14 -12.91
C ILE A 5 -6.34 -22.76 -12.22
N LEU A 6 -6.77 -21.50 -12.33
CA LEU A 6 -8.01 -21.07 -11.69
C LEU A 6 -9.25 -21.72 -12.34
N GLY A 7 -9.26 -21.88 -13.67
CA GLY A 7 -10.31 -22.63 -14.36
C GLY A 7 -10.42 -24.08 -13.89
N GLU A 8 -9.29 -24.75 -13.67
CA GLU A 8 -9.26 -26.11 -13.11
C GLU A 8 -9.81 -26.15 -11.67
N LEU A 9 -9.45 -25.18 -10.83
CA LEU A 9 -9.99 -25.08 -9.47
C LEU A 9 -11.51 -24.85 -9.46
N ILE A 10 -12.03 -24.04 -10.39
CA ILE A 10 -13.47 -23.82 -10.58
C ILE A 10 -14.14 -25.13 -11.03
N HIS A 11 -13.53 -25.87 -11.96
CA HIS A 11 -14.02 -27.17 -12.40
C HIS A 11 -14.10 -28.18 -11.25
N LEU A 12 -13.02 -28.33 -10.47
CA LEU A 12 -13.00 -29.23 -9.30
C LEU A 12 -14.04 -28.82 -8.26
N TYR A 13 -14.24 -27.52 -8.04
CA TYR A 13 -15.29 -27.03 -7.17
C TYR A 13 -16.68 -27.40 -7.72
N GLU A 14 -16.91 -27.22 -9.02
CA GLU A 14 -18.17 -27.54 -9.69
C GLU A 14 -18.51 -29.03 -9.58
N GLU A 15 -17.54 -29.92 -9.83
CA GLU A 15 -17.70 -31.38 -9.73
C GLU A 15 -18.09 -31.83 -8.31
N ASN A 16 -17.64 -31.08 -7.30
CA ASN A 16 -17.88 -31.39 -5.89
C ASN A 16 -19.02 -30.56 -5.26
N MET A 17 -19.69 -29.70 -6.02
CA MET A 17 -20.67 -28.73 -5.49
C MET A 17 -21.78 -29.39 -4.68
N ASP A 18 -22.28 -30.55 -5.10
CA ASP A 18 -23.31 -31.29 -4.37
C ASP A 18 -22.82 -31.79 -3.01
N THR A 19 -21.56 -32.22 -2.92
CA THR A 19 -20.93 -32.65 -1.67
C THR A 19 -20.63 -31.45 -0.76
N LEU A 20 -20.17 -30.34 -1.34
CA LEU A 20 -19.89 -29.09 -0.64
C LEU A 20 -21.15 -28.51 0.01
N TYR A 21 -22.24 -28.41 -0.75
CA TYR A 21 -23.49 -27.81 -0.26
C TYR A 21 -24.40 -28.79 0.47
N GLY A 22 -24.24 -30.09 0.22
CA GLY A 22 -24.93 -31.15 0.93
C GLY A 22 -24.47 -31.33 2.37
N GLY A 23 -25.11 -32.27 3.08
CA GLY A 23 -24.94 -32.42 4.53
C GLY A 23 -23.54 -32.83 5.03
N ALA A 24 -22.66 -33.33 4.17
CA ALA A 24 -21.31 -33.77 4.58
C ALA A 24 -20.38 -32.59 4.94
N HIS A 25 -20.53 -31.47 4.23
CA HIS A 25 -19.70 -30.27 4.40
C HIS A 25 -20.55 -29.04 4.73
N ASN A 26 -21.75 -28.96 4.16
CA ASN A 26 -22.75 -27.93 4.41
C ASN A 26 -22.20 -26.50 4.20
N GLU A 27 -21.28 -26.31 3.25
CA GLU A 27 -20.62 -25.01 2.98
C GLU A 27 -21.62 -23.93 2.55
N ILE A 28 -22.80 -24.34 2.07
CA ILE A 28 -23.94 -23.47 1.79
C ILE A 28 -24.39 -22.65 3.02
N PHE A 29 -24.00 -23.05 4.24
CA PHE A 29 -24.26 -22.29 5.46
C PHE A 29 -23.80 -20.83 5.37
N LYS A 30 -22.75 -20.51 4.60
CA LYS A 30 -22.24 -19.13 4.47
C LYS A 30 -23.29 -18.17 3.91
N TRP A 31 -24.06 -18.60 2.91
CA TRP A 31 -25.14 -17.81 2.32
C TRP A 31 -26.35 -17.71 3.25
N ARG A 32 -26.61 -18.75 4.06
CA ARG A 32 -27.62 -18.67 5.14
C ARG A 32 -27.20 -17.66 6.20
N ALA A 33 -25.94 -17.69 6.62
CA ALA A 33 -25.39 -16.77 7.59
C ALA A 33 -25.41 -15.32 7.07
N LEU A 34 -25.09 -15.09 5.80
CA LEU A 34 -25.23 -13.77 5.17
C LEU A 34 -26.67 -13.27 5.20
N LYS A 35 -27.64 -14.12 4.86
CA LYS A 35 -29.06 -13.75 4.91
C LYS A 35 -29.51 -13.40 6.32
N THR A 36 -29.16 -14.22 7.32
CA THR A 36 -29.47 -13.97 8.73
C THR A 36 -28.82 -12.66 9.19
N PHE A 37 -27.54 -12.44 8.88
CA PHE A 37 -26.83 -11.21 9.26
C PHE A 37 -27.51 -9.98 8.67
N GLN A 38 -27.70 -9.93 7.35
CA GLN A 38 -28.33 -8.79 6.68
C GLN A 38 -29.75 -8.53 7.22
N ARG A 39 -30.55 -9.58 7.43
CA ARG A 39 -31.91 -9.44 7.98
C ARG A 39 -31.91 -8.85 9.38
N GLU A 40 -31.07 -9.35 10.28
CA GLU A 40 -31.12 -8.92 11.69
C GLU A 40 -30.31 -7.65 11.95
N TRP A 41 -29.21 -7.42 11.24
CA TRP A 41 -28.35 -6.25 11.47
C TRP A 41 -29.06 -4.95 11.08
N PHE A 42 -29.79 -4.94 9.97
CA PHE A 42 -30.50 -3.75 9.46
C PHE A 42 -31.93 -3.62 9.99
N ARG A 43 -32.30 -4.41 11.01
CA ARG A 43 -33.55 -4.23 11.75
C ARG A 43 -33.39 -3.16 12.84
N ASN A 44 -34.41 -2.32 12.97
CA ASN A 44 -34.40 -1.15 13.86
C ASN A 44 -35.10 -1.38 15.21
N ASP A 45 -35.53 -2.61 15.50
CA ASP A 45 -36.35 -2.94 16.68
C ASP A 45 -35.57 -3.64 17.80
N TYR A 46 -34.24 -3.75 17.68
CA TYR A 46 -33.41 -4.29 18.74
C TYR A 46 -33.21 -3.28 19.88
N PRO A 47 -33.27 -3.73 21.15
CA PRO A 47 -33.17 -2.84 22.30
C PRO A 47 -31.74 -2.33 22.56
N ASP A 48 -30.72 -3.05 22.08
CA ASP A 48 -29.31 -2.74 22.30
C ASP A 48 -28.41 -3.44 21.25
N PHE A 49 -27.15 -3.00 21.17
CA PHE A 49 -26.14 -3.55 20.27
C PHE A 49 -25.92 -5.05 20.46
N ALA A 50 -25.83 -5.54 21.69
CA ALA A 50 -25.51 -6.93 21.98
C ALA A 50 -26.63 -7.87 21.51
N SER A 51 -27.88 -7.45 21.66
CA SER A 51 -29.07 -8.14 21.17
C SER A 51 -29.06 -8.21 19.63
N ARG A 52 -28.80 -7.08 18.95
CA ARG A 52 -28.66 -7.02 17.48
C ARG A 52 -27.53 -7.91 16.98
N PHE A 53 -26.34 -7.78 17.58
CA PHE A 53 -25.16 -8.55 17.22
C PHE A 53 -25.39 -10.05 17.40
N ASN A 54 -25.99 -10.48 18.52
CA ASN A 54 -26.27 -11.90 18.77
C ASN A 54 -27.22 -12.50 17.73
N ALA A 55 -28.26 -11.74 17.35
CA ALA A 55 -29.22 -12.18 16.35
C ALA A 55 -28.60 -12.27 14.95
N ALA A 56 -27.87 -11.22 14.53
CA ALA A 56 -27.20 -11.17 13.23
C ALA A 56 -26.11 -12.23 13.08
N THR A 57 -25.41 -12.55 14.18
CA THR A 57 -24.27 -13.50 14.15
C THR A 57 -24.62 -14.91 14.61
N LYS A 58 -25.90 -15.27 14.70
CA LYS A 58 -26.34 -16.59 15.21
C LYS A 58 -25.75 -17.76 14.42
N ASP A 59 -25.74 -17.65 13.09
CA ASP A 59 -25.23 -18.69 12.18
C ASP A 59 -23.75 -18.46 11.82
N PHE A 60 -23.11 -17.47 12.45
CA PHE A 60 -21.83 -16.91 12.05
C PHE A 60 -20.62 -17.57 12.72
N SER A 61 -20.84 -18.23 13.86
CA SER A 61 -19.77 -18.85 14.65
C SER A 61 -18.97 -19.87 13.84
N VAL A 62 -19.59 -20.56 12.88
CA VAL A 62 -18.92 -21.55 12.01
C VAL A 62 -17.89 -20.87 11.09
N LEU A 63 -18.05 -19.59 10.78
CA LEU A 63 -17.18 -18.84 9.90
C LEU A 63 -15.96 -18.26 10.62
N ILE A 64 -16.12 -17.77 11.85
CA ILE A 64 -15.08 -16.99 12.56
C ILE A 64 -14.57 -17.63 13.85
N ASP A 65 -15.34 -18.51 14.49
CA ASP A 65 -14.88 -19.24 15.68
C ASP A 65 -14.17 -20.54 15.27
N ASN A 66 -13.23 -20.99 16.09
CA ASN A 66 -12.64 -22.31 15.98
C ASN A 66 -12.39 -22.92 17.37
N SER A 67 -11.77 -24.09 17.44
CA SER A 67 -11.54 -24.80 18.71
C SER A 67 -10.60 -24.06 19.69
N ARG A 68 -9.91 -23.01 19.26
CA ARG A 68 -8.96 -22.23 20.05
C ARG A 68 -9.35 -20.76 20.21
N MET A 69 -10.04 -20.20 19.23
CA MET A 69 -10.42 -18.78 19.17
C MET A 69 -11.94 -18.67 19.12
N HIS A 70 -12.51 -17.76 19.90
CA HIS A 70 -13.94 -17.52 19.96
C HIS A 70 -14.29 -16.01 19.80
N PRO A 71 -13.93 -15.37 18.66
CA PRO A 71 -14.19 -13.95 18.45
C PRO A 71 -15.65 -13.54 18.67
N ARG A 72 -16.63 -14.34 18.23
CA ARG A 72 -18.05 -14.02 18.43
C ARG A 72 -18.39 -13.90 19.92
N ASN A 73 -17.98 -14.89 20.70
CA ASN A 73 -18.24 -14.93 22.14
C ASN A 73 -17.51 -13.80 22.87
N ALA A 74 -16.34 -13.39 22.37
CA ALA A 74 -15.60 -12.25 22.90
C ALA A 74 -16.39 -10.95 22.74
N VAL A 75 -16.99 -10.69 21.57
CA VAL A 75 -17.83 -9.49 21.37
C VAL A 75 -18.96 -9.46 22.39
N VAL A 76 -19.68 -10.57 22.57
CA VAL A 76 -20.79 -10.66 23.53
C VAL A 76 -20.30 -10.38 24.96
N LYS A 77 -19.16 -10.96 25.36
CA LYS A 77 -18.58 -10.76 26.69
C LYS A 77 -18.04 -9.36 26.92
N LEU A 78 -17.49 -8.72 25.89
CA LEU A 78 -17.03 -7.33 25.96
C LEU A 78 -18.21 -6.37 26.03
N CYS A 79 -19.34 -6.65 25.36
CA CYS A 79 -20.55 -5.85 25.49
C CYS A 79 -21.12 -5.85 26.92
N GLU A 80 -20.99 -6.97 27.66
CA GLU A 80 -21.36 -7.04 29.09
C GLU A 80 -20.53 -6.08 29.97
N LYS A 81 -19.39 -5.58 29.47
CA LYS A 81 -18.47 -4.71 30.21
C LYS A 81 -18.49 -3.27 29.72
N ASP A 82 -18.45 -3.09 28.41
CA ASP A 82 -18.43 -1.78 27.76
C ASP A 82 -19.13 -1.85 26.40
N SER A 83 -20.46 -1.92 26.43
CA SER A 83 -21.26 -1.98 25.21
C SER A 83 -21.09 -0.75 24.32
N ALA A 84 -20.81 0.42 24.89
CA ALA A 84 -20.68 1.66 24.13
C ALA A 84 -19.40 1.66 23.29
N GLU A 85 -18.26 1.29 23.89
CA GLU A 85 -17.00 1.19 23.14
C GLU A 85 -17.04 0.06 22.10
N VAL A 86 -17.65 -1.09 22.42
CA VAL A 86 -17.80 -2.17 21.42
C VAL A 86 -18.67 -1.71 20.25
N GLU A 87 -19.81 -1.04 20.51
CA GLU A 87 -20.67 -0.51 19.46
C GLU A 87 -19.93 0.53 18.61
N HIS A 88 -19.19 1.44 19.24
CA HIS A 88 -18.36 2.44 18.56
C HIS A 88 -17.33 1.77 17.63
N LEU A 89 -16.59 0.77 18.12
CA LEU A 89 -15.61 0.04 17.31
C LEU A 89 -16.24 -0.64 16.09
N PHE A 90 -17.44 -1.20 16.21
CA PHE A 90 -18.13 -1.79 15.06
C PHE A 90 -18.69 -0.73 14.11
N CYS A 91 -19.50 0.20 14.60
CA CYS A 91 -20.29 1.08 13.75
C CYS A 91 -19.52 2.28 13.22
N ASP A 92 -18.67 2.89 14.07
CA ASP A 92 -17.99 4.15 13.76
C ASP A 92 -16.51 3.98 13.39
N VAL A 93 -15.96 2.76 13.57
CA VAL A 93 -14.58 2.44 13.17
C VAL A 93 -14.60 1.41 12.05
N LEU A 94 -15.01 0.17 12.31
CA LEU A 94 -14.94 -0.90 11.32
C LEU A 94 -15.86 -0.62 10.12
N PHE A 95 -17.10 -0.19 10.36
CA PHE A 95 -18.10 0.07 9.32
C PHE A 95 -18.16 1.53 8.86
N ALA A 96 -17.20 2.35 9.28
CA ALA A 96 -17.11 3.74 8.83
C ALA A 96 -16.94 3.83 7.31
N GLU A 97 -17.56 4.86 6.72
CA GLU A 97 -17.44 5.11 5.28
C GLU A 97 -15.97 5.33 4.89
N ASP A 98 -15.52 4.59 3.88
CA ASP A 98 -14.18 4.73 3.29
C ASP A 98 -14.20 5.23 1.84
N HIS A 99 -15.39 5.41 1.25
CA HIS A 99 -15.61 5.82 -0.14
C HIS A 99 -14.84 4.96 -1.17
N GLY A 100 -14.59 3.68 -0.87
CA GLY A 100 -13.84 2.76 -1.73
C GLY A 100 -12.32 2.86 -1.58
N ASP A 101 -11.81 3.66 -0.64
CA ASP A 101 -10.38 3.72 -0.34
C ASP A 101 -9.97 2.50 0.48
N LEU A 102 -9.35 1.51 -0.18
CA LEU A 102 -8.89 0.27 0.45
C LEU A 102 -7.77 0.50 1.47
N LYS A 103 -7.02 1.59 1.37
CA LYS A 103 -6.03 1.92 2.39
C LYS A 103 -6.72 2.41 3.65
N LEU A 104 -7.69 3.32 3.52
CA LEU A 104 -8.50 3.79 4.64
C LEU A 104 -9.29 2.65 5.28
N ARG A 105 -9.87 1.76 4.47
CA ARG A 105 -10.53 0.54 4.96
C ARG A 105 -9.59 -0.35 5.77
N GLN A 106 -8.35 -0.54 5.31
CA GLN A 106 -7.36 -1.29 6.07
C GLN A 106 -7.01 -0.58 7.39
N GLU A 107 -6.90 0.74 7.38
CA GLU A 107 -6.69 1.53 8.60
C GLU A 107 -7.85 1.36 9.59
N HIS A 108 -9.11 1.39 9.12
CA HIS A 108 -10.29 1.08 9.94
C HIS A 108 -10.24 -0.34 10.53
N MET A 109 -9.88 -1.35 9.72
CA MET A 109 -9.71 -2.72 10.20
C MET A 109 -8.64 -2.83 11.30
N ASP A 110 -7.47 -2.20 11.09
CA ASP A 110 -6.38 -2.24 12.05
C ASP A 110 -6.74 -1.49 13.36
N GLN A 111 -7.42 -0.35 13.26
CA GLN A 111 -7.95 0.40 14.42
C GLN A 111 -8.98 -0.40 15.20
N PHE A 112 -9.90 -1.09 14.51
CA PHE A 112 -10.87 -2.00 15.14
C PHE A 112 -10.17 -3.12 15.92
N LEU A 113 -9.17 -3.77 15.31
CA LEU A 113 -8.43 -4.85 15.96
C LEU A 113 -7.67 -4.36 17.20
N ASP A 114 -7.04 -3.19 17.12
CA ASP A 114 -6.36 -2.57 18.26
C ASP A 114 -7.34 -2.20 19.37
N GLY A 115 -8.52 -1.66 19.04
CA GLY A 115 -9.58 -1.36 20.00
C GLY A 115 -10.12 -2.58 20.70
N MET A 116 -10.44 -3.63 19.95
CA MET A 116 -10.90 -4.91 20.51
C MET A 116 -9.83 -5.55 21.39
N GLU A 117 -8.54 -5.45 21.03
CA GLU A 117 -7.44 -5.95 21.87
C GLU A 117 -7.27 -5.13 23.16
N ARG A 118 -7.42 -3.79 23.11
CA ARG A 118 -7.44 -2.94 24.31
C ARG A 118 -8.55 -3.36 25.27
N LEU A 119 -9.77 -3.53 24.76
CA LEU A 119 -10.91 -4.02 25.55
C LEU A 119 -10.65 -5.41 26.15
N ARG A 120 -10.11 -6.33 25.35
CA ARG A 120 -9.74 -7.68 25.83
C ARG A 120 -8.70 -7.61 26.94
N ILE A 121 -7.64 -6.81 26.81
CA ILE A 121 -6.62 -6.65 27.84
C ILE A 121 -7.20 -6.05 29.13
N ALA A 122 -8.07 -5.04 28.99
CA ALA A 122 -8.67 -4.35 30.14
C ALA A 122 -9.60 -5.27 30.95
N TYR A 123 -10.46 -6.05 30.28
CA TYR A 123 -11.53 -6.80 30.96
C TYR A 123 -11.25 -8.32 31.06
N TYR A 124 -10.45 -8.88 30.16
CA TYR A 124 -10.17 -10.31 30.06
C TYR A 124 -8.69 -10.61 29.70
N PRO A 125 -7.72 -10.12 30.49
CA PRO A 125 -6.29 -10.18 30.14
C PRO A 125 -5.79 -11.62 29.91
N GLY A 126 -6.32 -12.59 30.65
CA GLY A 126 -5.98 -14.01 30.53
C GLY A 126 -6.72 -14.78 29.42
N SER A 127 -7.74 -14.20 28.79
CA SER A 127 -8.56 -14.88 27.80
C SER A 127 -8.01 -14.65 26.39
N TRP A 128 -6.90 -15.31 26.05
CA TRP A 128 -6.29 -15.17 24.73
C TRP A 128 -7.22 -15.61 23.58
N SER A 129 -8.14 -16.54 23.85
CA SER A 129 -9.16 -16.99 22.90
C SER A 129 -10.14 -15.91 22.48
N PHE A 130 -10.18 -14.75 23.16
CA PHE A 130 -11.04 -13.62 22.81
C PHE A 130 -10.42 -12.65 21.79
N LYS A 131 -9.19 -12.90 21.37
CA LYS A 131 -8.50 -12.05 20.41
C LYS A 131 -9.16 -12.12 19.03
N HIS A 132 -9.27 -10.96 18.38
CA HIS A 132 -9.72 -10.83 17.01
C HIS A 132 -8.52 -10.77 16.06
N ASP A 133 -8.73 -11.23 14.83
CA ASP A 133 -7.78 -11.12 13.73
C ASP A 133 -8.45 -10.54 12.48
N ARG A 134 -7.66 -10.34 11.42
CA ARG A 134 -8.16 -9.82 10.15
C ARG A 134 -9.19 -10.74 9.50
N HIS A 135 -9.22 -12.02 9.84
CA HIS A 135 -10.25 -12.92 9.35
C HIS A 135 -11.60 -12.60 9.99
N ALA A 136 -11.66 -12.43 11.31
CA ALA A 136 -12.88 -11.98 11.98
C ALA A 136 -13.33 -10.60 11.48
N ALA A 137 -12.42 -9.61 11.40
CA ALA A 137 -12.76 -8.25 10.96
C ALA A 137 -13.30 -8.22 9.52
N SER A 138 -12.62 -8.88 8.57
CA SER A 138 -13.08 -8.95 7.18
C SER A 138 -14.38 -9.74 7.01
N ALA A 139 -14.62 -10.76 7.84
CA ALA A 139 -15.89 -11.48 7.84
C ALA A 139 -17.05 -10.57 8.27
N TYR A 140 -16.89 -9.76 9.33
CA TYR A 140 -17.91 -8.78 9.72
C TYR A 140 -18.17 -7.76 8.60
N LEU A 141 -17.12 -7.23 7.97
CA LEU A 141 -17.23 -6.31 6.82
C LEU A 141 -17.99 -6.93 5.64
N ALA A 142 -17.62 -8.15 5.24
CA ALA A 142 -18.26 -8.86 4.14
C ALA A 142 -19.73 -9.20 4.43
N MET A 143 -20.11 -9.39 5.69
CA MET A 143 -21.52 -9.56 6.02
C MET A 143 -22.29 -8.26 6.12
N TYR A 144 -21.64 -7.16 6.50
CA TYR A 144 -22.26 -5.84 6.57
C TYR A 144 -22.49 -5.24 5.18
N ALA A 145 -21.46 -5.27 4.33
CA ALA A 145 -21.49 -4.75 2.97
C ALA A 145 -20.85 -5.77 2.00
N PRO A 146 -21.59 -6.85 1.65
CA PRO A 146 -21.08 -7.95 0.81
C PRO A 146 -20.69 -7.52 -0.60
N GLU A 147 -21.36 -6.49 -1.13
CA GLU A 147 -21.10 -5.96 -2.47
C GLU A 147 -19.73 -5.25 -2.55
N ASP A 148 -19.18 -4.82 -1.42
CA ASP A 148 -17.95 -4.01 -1.36
C ASP A 148 -16.76 -4.74 -0.72
N ASN A 149 -16.99 -5.89 -0.08
CA ASN A 149 -15.99 -6.51 0.80
C ASN A 149 -15.80 -8.01 0.58
N TYR A 150 -14.54 -8.45 0.70
CA TYR A 150 -14.14 -9.86 0.67
C TYR A 150 -13.73 -10.36 2.06
N ILE A 151 -14.03 -11.63 2.35
CA ILE A 151 -13.57 -12.30 3.57
C ILE A 151 -12.12 -12.75 3.38
N TYR A 152 -11.21 -12.26 4.23
CA TYR A 152 -9.81 -12.64 4.19
C TYR A 152 -9.51 -13.78 5.16
N LYS A 153 -8.70 -14.76 4.74
CA LYS A 153 -8.08 -15.73 5.64
C LYS A 153 -6.68 -16.08 5.14
N TYR A 154 -5.67 -15.83 5.97
CA TYR A 154 -4.27 -15.84 5.54
C TYR A 154 -3.86 -17.15 4.86
N SER A 155 -4.14 -18.30 5.47
CA SER A 155 -3.63 -19.58 4.97
C SER A 155 -4.22 -19.97 3.61
N GLU A 156 -5.49 -19.64 3.39
CA GLU A 156 -6.23 -19.88 2.16
C GLU A 156 -5.76 -18.92 1.07
N ALA A 157 -5.64 -17.63 1.40
CA ALA A 157 -5.13 -16.61 0.48
C ALA A 157 -3.68 -16.88 0.06
N ALA A 158 -2.80 -17.21 1.01
CA ALA A 158 -1.39 -17.51 0.73
C ALA A 158 -1.24 -18.73 -0.19
N GLN A 159 -2.08 -19.75 -0.01
CA GLN A 159 -2.07 -20.92 -0.89
C GLN A 159 -2.63 -20.59 -2.28
N MET A 160 -3.72 -19.82 -2.37
CA MET A 160 -4.24 -19.35 -3.65
C MET A 160 -3.20 -18.54 -4.42
N VAL A 161 -2.50 -17.60 -3.77
CA VAL A 161 -1.39 -16.83 -4.38
C VAL A 161 -0.27 -17.73 -4.87
N ALA A 162 0.06 -18.79 -4.12
CA ALA A 162 1.15 -19.70 -4.46
C ALA A 162 0.90 -20.48 -5.77
N TYR A 163 -0.37 -20.80 -6.08
CA TYR A 163 -0.74 -21.54 -7.29
C TYR A 163 -1.19 -20.62 -8.44
N GLY A 164 -1.92 -19.54 -8.14
CA GLY A 164 -2.56 -18.70 -9.15
C GLY A 164 -1.66 -17.70 -9.88
N GLU A 165 -0.36 -17.63 -9.57
CA GLU A 165 0.63 -16.76 -10.25
C GLU A 165 0.13 -15.30 -10.50
N TYR A 166 -0.39 -14.65 -9.46
CA TYR A 166 -0.99 -13.31 -9.55
C TYR A 166 0.04 -12.19 -9.85
N GLY A 167 1.33 -12.43 -9.59
CA GLY A 167 2.41 -11.50 -9.95
C GLY A 167 2.68 -10.41 -8.92
N PHE A 168 2.05 -10.49 -7.75
CA PHE A 168 2.28 -9.63 -6.60
C PHE A 168 2.27 -10.45 -5.29
N ASP A 169 2.77 -9.86 -4.21
CA ASP A 169 2.69 -10.42 -2.86
C ASP A 169 1.62 -9.67 -2.07
N ILE A 170 0.71 -10.41 -1.43
CA ILE A 170 -0.32 -9.85 -0.54
C ILE A 170 0.23 -9.53 0.86
N GLY A 171 1.44 -10.00 1.15
CA GLY A 171 2.10 -9.82 2.44
C GLY A 171 1.48 -10.65 3.57
N SER A 172 2.05 -10.50 4.76
CA SER A 172 1.61 -11.19 5.97
C SER A 172 1.86 -10.35 7.23
N GLY A 173 1.09 -10.57 8.29
CA GLY A 173 1.26 -9.84 9.55
C GLY A 173 1.21 -8.33 9.32
N GLY A 174 2.26 -7.60 9.74
CA GLY A 174 2.36 -6.15 9.54
C GLY A 174 2.63 -5.69 8.10
N SER A 175 2.99 -6.60 7.19
CA SER A 175 3.21 -6.30 5.76
C SER A 175 2.00 -6.59 4.87
N PHE A 176 0.88 -7.00 5.47
CA PHE A 176 -0.35 -7.31 4.73
C PHE A 176 -0.89 -6.08 4.00
N ASP A 177 -1.30 -6.28 2.74
CA ASP A 177 -1.87 -5.25 1.87
C ASP A 177 -3.27 -5.70 1.38
N LEU A 178 -4.29 -5.03 1.89
CA LEU A 178 -5.70 -5.27 1.57
C LEU A 178 -5.98 -5.04 0.09
N SER A 179 -5.34 -4.03 -0.52
CA SER A 179 -5.54 -3.70 -1.94
C SER A 179 -5.05 -4.84 -2.83
N LYS A 180 -3.94 -5.48 -2.46
CA LYS A 180 -3.42 -6.66 -3.18
C LYS A 180 -4.31 -7.88 -2.97
N TYR A 181 -4.84 -8.07 -1.76
CA TYR A 181 -5.80 -9.15 -1.54
C TYR A 181 -7.08 -8.95 -2.37
N TYR A 182 -7.63 -7.74 -2.40
CA TYR A 182 -8.83 -7.43 -3.19
C TYR A 182 -8.57 -7.58 -4.68
N GLN A 183 -7.42 -7.12 -5.17
CA GLN A 183 -7.00 -7.34 -6.55
C GLN A 183 -6.99 -8.84 -6.93
N MET A 184 -6.52 -9.72 -6.03
CA MET A 184 -6.56 -11.17 -6.26
C MET A 184 -8.00 -11.69 -6.33
N CYS A 185 -8.86 -11.23 -5.42
CA CYS A 185 -10.26 -11.62 -5.39
C CYS A 185 -11.04 -11.13 -6.62
N ASP A 186 -10.79 -9.91 -7.09
CA ASP A 186 -11.37 -9.36 -8.31
C ASP A 186 -10.98 -10.21 -9.54
N GLU A 187 -9.69 -10.59 -9.64
CA GLU A 187 -9.23 -11.50 -10.71
C GLU A 187 -9.94 -12.87 -10.64
N ILE A 188 -10.29 -13.35 -9.45
CA ILE A 188 -11.07 -14.59 -9.27
C ILE A 188 -12.53 -14.39 -9.69
N VAL A 189 -13.16 -13.30 -9.27
CA VAL A 189 -14.54 -12.95 -9.63
C VAL A 189 -14.69 -12.79 -11.14
N ASP A 190 -13.72 -12.16 -11.81
CA ASP A 190 -13.71 -12.03 -13.27
C ASP A 190 -13.63 -13.40 -13.96
N GLN A 191 -12.86 -14.34 -13.42
CA GLN A 191 -12.87 -15.71 -13.95
C GLN A 191 -14.19 -16.42 -13.67
N LEU A 192 -14.76 -16.33 -12.47
CA LEU A 192 -16.08 -16.91 -12.16
C LEU A 192 -17.15 -16.41 -13.14
N LYS A 193 -17.15 -15.11 -13.48
CA LYS A 193 -18.05 -14.49 -14.48
C LYS A 193 -17.85 -15.06 -15.88
N ALA A 194 -16.67 -15.56 -16.22
CA ALA A 194 -16.39 -16.25 -17.48
C ALA A 194 -16.95 -17.69 -17.55
N HIS A 195 -17.51 -18.22 -16.44
CA HIS A 195 -18.13 -19.54 -16.36
C HIS A 195 -19.65 -19.46 -16.07
N PRO A 196 -20.48 -19.03 -17.03
CA PRO A 196 -21.91 -18.78 -16.79
C PRO A 196 -22.72 -20.03 -16.43
N GLU A 197 -22.38 -21.21 -16.96
CA GLU A 197 -23.07 -22.46 -16.58
C GLU A 197 -22.77 -22.88 -15.14
N PHE A 198 -21.53 -22.68 -14.68
CA PHE A 198 -21.16 -22.88 -13.29
C PHE A 198 -21.97 -21.95 -12.38
N LEU A 199 -22.03 -20.66 -12.71
CA LEU A 199 -22.81 -19.68 -11.94
C LEU A 199 -24.30 -20.03 -11.93
N ARG A 200 -24.85 -20.47 -13.06
CA ARG A 200 -26.25 -20.92 -13.12
C ARG A 200 -26.50 -22.06 -12.13
N LYS A 201 -25.67 -23.10 -12.14
CA LYS A 201 -25.78 -24.23 -11.18
C LYS A 201 -25.64 -23.76 -9.72
N HIS A 202 -24.65 -22.92 -9.45
CA HIS A 202 -24.42 -22.34 -8.12
C HIS A 202 -25.68 -21.62 -7.62
N PHE A 203 -26.22 -20.69 -8.41
CA PHE A 203 -27.41 -19.94 -8.03
C PHE A 203 -28.69 -20.79 -7.98
N ASP A 204 -28.80 -21.82 -8.84
CA ASP A 204 -29.92 -22.79 -8.76
C ASP A 204 -29.90 -23.53 -7.41
N LYS A 205 -28.71 -23.88 -6.89
CA LYS A 205 -28.57 -24.47 -5.55
C LYS A 205 -28.93 -23.49 -4.44
N LEU A 206 -28.48 -22.23 -4.52
CA LEU A 206 -28.87 -21.22 -3.54
C LEU A 206 -30.39 -21.01 -3.51
N ARG A 207 -31.05 -20.91 -4.68
CA ARG A 207 -32.51 -20.78 -4.80
C ARG A 207 -33.29 -21.98 -4.31
N SER A 208 -32.68 -23.16 -4.29
CA SER A 208 -33.33 -24.36 -3.73
C SER A 208 -33.45 -24.31 -2.20
N ASP A 209 -32.79 -23.36 -1.55
CA ASP A 209 -32.88 -23.11 -0.11
C ASP A 209 -33.32 -21.67 0.17
N ASP A 210 -34.57 -21.52 0.60
CA ASP A 210 -35.18 -20.23 0.93
C ASP A 210 -34.47 -19.45 2.05
N HIS A 211 -33.50 -20.05 2.75
CA HIS A 211 -32.70 -19.38 3.77
C HIS A 211 -31.40 -18.79 3.23
N CYS A 212 -31.06 -18.99 1.96
CA CYS A 212 -29.84 -18.42 1.36
C CYS A 212 -30.06 -16.99 0.84
N ALA A 213 -29.02 -16.17 0.96
CA ALA A 213 -28.91 -14.89 0.26
C ALA A 213 -28.44 -15.13 -1.19
N GLU A 214 -29.02 -14.40 -2.14
CA GLU A 214 -28.47 -14.28 -3.50
C GLU A 214 -27.52 -13.08 -3.57
N GLU A 215 -26.28 -13.28 -3.12
CA GLU A 215 -25.20 -12.29 -3.24
C GLU A 215 -24.67 -12.31 -4.69
N ARG A 216 -24.68 -11.16 -5.38
CA ARG A 216 -24.42 -11.06 -6.84
C ARG A 216 -23.07 -10.45 -7.22
N SER A 217 -22.36 -9.80 -6.31
CA SER A 217 -20.95 -9.39 -6.50
C SER A 217 -20.00 -10.60 -6.62
N LEU A 218 -20.45 -11.79 -6.18
CA LEU A 218 -19.71 -13.05 -6.11
C LEU A 218 -18.57 -13.03 -5.09
N HIS A 219 -18.52 -12.05 -4.20
CA HIS A 219 -17.45 -11.91 -3.23
C HIS A 219 -17.42 -13.05 -2.21
N LEU A 220 -18.60 -13.50 -1.77
CA LEU A 220 -18.70 -14.64 -0.87
C LEU A 220 -18.35 -15.95 -1.60
N LEU A 221 -18.73 -16.08 -2.88
CA LEU A 221 -18.37 -17.23 -3.71
C LEU A 221 -16.86 -17.29 -3.98
N ALA A 222 -16.21 -16.14 -4.20
CA ALA A 222 -14.76 -16.07 -4.36
C ALA A 222 -14.05 -16.54 -3.08
N PHE A 223 -14.49 -16.09 -1.90
CA PHE A 223 -13.98 -16.61 -0.64
C PHE A 223 -14.23 -18.11 -0.49
N ASP A 224 -15.44 -18.57 -0.79
CA ASP A 224 -15.82 -19.98 -0.65
C ASP A 224 -14.99 -20.89 -1.56
N LEU A 225 -14.72 -20.46 -2.80
CA LEU A 225 -13.79 -21.14 -3.71
C LEU A 225 -12.39 -21.23 -3.10
N ILE A 226 -11.82 -20.10 -2.65
CA ILE A 226 -10.47 -20.05 -2.05
C ILE A 226 -10.39 -20.98 -0.83
N TYR A 227 -11.41 -20.96 0.03
CA TYR A 227 -11.52 -21.82 1.19
C TYR A 227 -11.61 -23.30 0.80
N CYS A 228 -12.54 -23.66 -0.08
CA CYS A 228 -12.79 -25.05 -0.48
C CYS A 228 -11.59 -25.67 -1.18
N CYS A 229 -10.89 -24.91 -2.03
CA CYS A 229 -9.66 -25.38 -2.70
C CYS A 229 -8.61 -25.87 -1.69
N ARG A 230 -8.47 -25.17 -0.57
CA ARG A 230 -7.54 -25.53 0.50
C ARG A 230 -8.10 -26.66 1.37
N THR A 231 -9.31 -26.47 1.89
CA THR A 231 -9.93 -27.36 2.89
C THR A 231 -10.16 -28.77 2.32
N TYR A 232 -10.60 -28.86 1.06
CA TYR A 232 -10.89 -30.13 0.37
C TYR A 232 -9.76 -30.60 -0.53
N GLY A 233 -8.62 -29.90 -0.54
CA GLY A 233 -7.36 -30.40 -1.09
C GLY A 233 -7.25 -30.36 -2.61
N TYR A 234 -8.00 -29.51 -3.31
CA TYR A 234 -7.99 -29.42 -4.79
C TYR A 234 -6.63 -29.06 -5.37
N TYR A 235 -5.79 -28.34 -4.61
CA TYR A 235 -4.40 -28.06 -5.02
C TYR A 235 -3.54 -29.32 -5.23
N LYS A 236 -3.92 -30.48 -4.67
CA LYS A 236 -3.19 -31.74 -4.87
C LYS A 236 -3.36 -32.31 -6.28
N GLU A 237 -4.46 -31.98 -6.93
CA GLU A 237 -4.78 -32.40 -8.30
C GLU A 237 -4.07 -31.52 -9.34
N ILE A 238 -3.52 -30.38 -8.91
CA ILE A 238 -2.82 -29.44 -9.79
C ILE A 238 -1.30 -29.67 -9.68
N PRO A 239 -0.59 -29.89 -10.81
CA PRO A 239 0.86 -29.98 -10.81
C PRO A 239 1.50 -28.72 -10.23
N TYR A 240 2.01 -28.81 -9.00
CA TYR A 240 2.71 -27.70 -8.36
C TYR A 240 4.03 -27.42 -9.08
N VAL A 241 4.13 -26.25 -9.73
CA VAL A 241 5.41 -25.73 -10.24
C VAL A 241 6.02 -24.85 -9.13
N PRO A 242 7.15 -25.23 -8.51
CA PRO A 242 7.77 -24.42 -7.47
C PRO A 242 8.08 -23.01 -7.99
N LYS A 243 7.86 -21.99 -7.14
CA LYS A 243 8.06 -20.53 -7.36
C LYS A 243 9.38 -20.09 -8.01
N ALA A 244 10.34 -20.99 -8.20
CA ALA A 244 11.64 -20.76 -8.83
C ALA A 244 11.62 -20.82 -10.37
N LYS A 245 10.53 -21.25 -11.02
CA LYS A 245 10.51 -21.50 -12.48
C LYS A 245 9.34 -20.87 -13.26
N SER A 246 8.64 -19.85 -12.72
CA SER A 246 7.59 -19.19 -13.49
C SER A 246 8.19 -18.18 -14.48
N PRO A 247 8.04 -18.37 -15.82
CA PRO A 247 8.67 -17.51 -16.83
C PRO A 247 8.15 -16.06 -16.80
N LYS A 248 6.98 -15.82 -16.21
CA LYS A 248 6.45 -14.47 -15.96
C LYS A 248 7.24 -13.74 -14.88
N ARG A 249 7.67 -14.43 -13.80
CA ARG A 249 8.49 -13.84 -12.75
C ARG A 249 9.92 -13.60 -13.22
N THR A 250 10.47 -14.50 -14.04
CA THR A 250 11.78 -14.27 -14.69
C THR A 250 11.74 -12.98 -15.49
N LYS A 251 10.72 -12.74 -16.31
CA LYS A 251 10.58 -11.47 -17.06
C LYS A 251 10.38 -10.23 -16.19
N VAL A 252 9.65 -10.34 -15.07
CA VAL A 252 9.44 -9.21 -14.15
C VAL A 252 10.70 -8.90 -13.36
N ILE A 253 11.42 -9.93 -12.89
CA ILE A 253 12.72 -9.78 -12.23
C ILE A 253 13.75 -9.24 -13.23
N GLU A 254 13.86 -9.80 -14.42
CA GLU A 254 14.74 -9.30 -15.49
C GLU A 254 14.42 -7.84 -15.84
N ARG A 255 13.13 -7.45 -15.84
CA ARG A 255 12.73 -6.06 -16.08
C ARG A 255 13.08 -5.14 -14.91
N GLN A 256 12.86 -5.58 -13.67
CA GLN A 256 13.25 -4.83 -12.47
C GLN A 256 14.77 -4.69 -12.35
N GLU A 257 15.52 -5.75 -12.68
CA GLU A 257 16.98 -5.75 -12.73
C GLU A 257 17.50 -4.88 -13.87
N ALA A 258 16.87 -4.91 -15.05
CA ALA A 258 17.20 -4.03 -16.16
C ALA A 258 16.92 -2.55 -15.83
N ASP A 259 15.77 -2.24 -15.24
CA ASP A 259 15.41 -0.89 -14.82
C ASP A 259 16.35 -0.38 -13.70
N ALA A 260 16.72 -1.26 -12.76
CA ALA A 260 17.72 -0.96 -11.73
C ALA A 260 19.12 -0.74 -12.33
N ALA A 261 19.52 -1.56 -13.31
CA ALA A 261 20.79 -1.40 -14.02
C ALA A 261 20.85 -0.09 -14.80
N ILE A 262 19.76 0.30 -15.48
CA ILE A 262 19.64 1.59 -16.18
C ILE A 262 19.75 2.75 -15.19
N ARG A 263 19.04 2.67 -14.05
CA ARG A 263 19.11 3.68 -12.98
C ARG A 263 20.53 3.80 -12.43
N GLN A 264 21.19 2.67 -12.18
CA GLN A 264 22.56 2.64 -11.66
C GLN A 264 23.57 3.19 -12.67
N ALA A 265 23.43 2.86 -13.95
CA ALA A 265 24.26 3.41 -15.02
C ALA A 265 24.11 4.94 -15.12
N ARG A 266 22.88 5.44 -14.99
CA ARG A 266 22.60 6.89 -14.99
C ARG A 266 23.19 7.61 -13.77
N ILE A 267 23.12 6.98 -12.59
CA ILE A 267 23.77 7.48 -11.37
C ILE A 267 25.29 7.55 -11.57
N ALA A 268 25.89 6.49 -12.14
CA ALA A 268 27.32 6.43 -12.40
C ALA A 268 27.78 7.52 -13.40
N ASP A 269 27.03 7.71 -14.48
CA ASP A 269 27.28 8.75 -15.49
C ASP A 269 27.22 10.16 -14.89
N ILE A 270 26.15 10.49 -14.16
CA ILE A 270 26.02 11.80 -13.49
C ILE A 270 27.14 12.02 -12.47
N THR A 271 27.52 10.97 -11.72
CA THR A 271 28.60 11.03 -10.75
C THR A 271 29.95 11.30 -11.43
N ALA A 272 30.22 10.65 -12.56
CA ALA A 272 31.41 10.89 -13.37
C ALA A 272 31.46 12.32 -13.91
N GLN A 273 30.35 12.83 -14.46
CA GLN A 273 30.26 14.21 -14.94
C GLN A 273 30.51 15.24 -13.82
N ILE A 274 29.96 15.03 -12.62
CA ILE A 274 30.24 15.90 -11.47
C ILE A 274 31.73 15.87 -11.12
N LYS A 275 32.35 14.69 -11.11
CA LYS A 275 33.78 14.54 -10.81
C LYS A 275 34.64 15.28 -11.83
N ASP A 276 34.36 15.14 -13.12
CA ASP A 276 35.11 15.79 -14.19
C ASP A 276 34.93 17.31 -14.14
N LEU A 277 33.70 17.79 -13.91
CA LEU A 277 33.43 19.22 -13.74
C LEU A 277 34.17 19.80 -12.53
N ARG A 278 34.20 19.07 -11.39
CA ARG A 278 34.96 19.48 -10.21
C ARG A 278 36.47 19.54 -10.48
N ALA A 279 37.01 18.60 -11.26
CA ALA A 279 38.41 18.60 -11.66
C ALA A 279 38.74 19.75 -12.62
N SER A 280 37.77 20.23 -13.41
CA SER A 280 37.91 21.37 -14.32
C SER A 280 37.65 22.73 -13.68
N LEU A 281 37.31 22.80 -12.38
CA LEU A 281 37.08 24.07 -11.70
C LEU A 281 38.38 24.90 -11.71
N PRO A 282 38.32 26.18 -12.13
CA PRO A 282 39.44 27.09 -11.99
C PRO A 282 39.82 27.21 -10.52
N ASP A 283 41.13 27.16 -10.25
CA ASP A 283 41.63 27.46 -8.91
C ASP A 283 41.55 28.96 -8.67
N VAL A 284 40.62 29.36 -7.80
CA VAL A 284 40.37 30.74 -7.41
C VAL A 284 40.66 30.97 -5.92
N SER A 285 41.22 29.99 -5.20
CA SER A 285 41.49 30.12 -3.76
C SER A 285 42.56 31.16 -3.45
N ASP A 286 43.49 31.36 -4.38
CA ASP A 286 44.61 32.28 -4.22
C ASP A 286 44.25 33.73 -4.57
N ILE A 287 43.05 33.96 -5.12
CA ILE A 287 42.58 35.30 -5.48
C ILE A 287 42.03 35.99 -4.22
N SER A 288 42.78 36.97 -3.72
CA SER A 288 42.33 37.88 -2.67
C SER A 288 42.30 39.31 -3.18
N LEU A 289 41.09 39.89 -3.22
CA LEU A 289 40.89 41.28 -3.61
C LEU A 289 40.74 42.21 -2.41
N VAL A 290 40.88 41.72 -1.17
CA VAL A 290 40.76 42.55 0.03
C VAL A 290 41.86 43.61 0.05
N ASN A 291 41.51 44.86 0.32
CA ASN A 291 42.38 46.03 0.26
C ASN A 291 42.91 46.38 -1.15
N VAL A 292 42.31 45.84 -2.21
CA VAL A 292 42.59 46.30 -3.58
C VAL A 292 41.86 47.60 -3.87
N ALA A 293 42.56 48.56 -4.46
CA ALA A 293 41.98 49.80 -4.95
C ALA A 293 41.26 49.55 -6.28
N VAL A 294 40.04 50.07 -6.40
CA VAL A 294 39.18 49.85 -7.57
C VAL A 294 38.62 51.17 -8.07
N THR A 295 38.26 51.22 -9.35
CA THR A 295 37.67 52.42 -9.98
C THR A 295 36.28 52.12 -10.51
N SER A 296 35.29 52.93 -10.13
CA SER A 296 33.92 52.87 -10.64
C SER A 296 33.59 54.12 -11.45
N ARG A 297 32.91 53.95 -12.59
CA ARG A 297 32.37 55.07 -13.37
C ARG A 297 31.33 55.91 -12.61
N LEU A 298 30.61 55.29 -11.67
CA LEU A 298 29.52 55.95 -10.93
C LEU A 298 29.97 56.53 -9.58
N TYR A 299 30.93 55.88 -8.93
CA TYR A 299 31.32 56.19 -7.54
C TYR A 299 32.77 56.67 -7.39
N GLY A 300 33.52 56.77 -8.49
CA GLY A 300 34.94 57.12 -8.45
C GLY A 300 35.81 56.00 -7.86
N GLY A 301 36.91 56.37 -7.21
CA GLY A 301 37.82 55.42 -6.57
C GLY A 301 37.25 54.82 -5.28
N GLY A 302 37.51 53.54 -5.02
CA GLY A 302 37.09 52.84 -3.82
C GLY A 302 38.07 51.74 -3.41
N MET A 303 37.82 51.13 -2.25
CA MET A 303 38.64 50.05 -1.69
C MET A 303 37.77 48.83 -1.38
N VAL A 304 38.20 47.65 -1.79
CA VAL A 304 37.53 46.39 -1.43
C VAL A 304 37.73 46.12 0.07
N THR A 305 36.63 45.93 0.79
CA THR A 305 36.64 45.64 2.23
C THR A 305 36.39 44.17 2.54
N GLU A 306 35.66 43.46 1.68
CA GLU A 306 35.33 42.04 1.84
C GLU A 306 35.36 41.35 0.47
N HIS A 307 35.80 40.10 0.44
CA HIS A 307 35.83 39.25 -0.75
C HIS A 307 35.36 37.85 -0.37
N ASN A 308 34.36 37.32 -1.08
CA ASN A 308 33.87 35.96 -0.91
C ASN A 308 33.55 35.38 -2.29
N LEU A 309 34.39 34.47 -2.76
CA LEU A 309 34.33 33.88 -4.10
C LEU A 309 34.13 34.98 -5.16
N ASN A 310 33.11 34.86 -6.01
CA ASN A 310 32.84 35.83 -7.07
C ASN A 310 32.22 37.14 -6.57
N THR A 311 32.14 37.41 -5.27
CA THR A 311 31.47 38.58 -4.71
C THR A 311 32.42 39.46 -3.93
N ILE A 312 32.46 40.76 -4.25
CA ILE A 312 33.24 41.76 -3.54
C ILE A 312 32.35 42.83 -2.93
N ARG A 313 32.76 43.34 -1.76
CA ARG A 313 32.18 44.53 -1.14
C ARG A 313 33.20 45.67 -1.20
N VAL A 314 32.78 46.81 -1.72
CA VAL A 314 33.65 47.96 -1.96
C VAL A 314 33.14 49.19 -1.21
N ARG A 315 34.06 49.87 -0.54
CA ARG A 315 33.84 51.16 0.10
C ARG A 315 34.29 52.29 -0.82
N PHE A 316 33.35 53.16 -1.19
CA PHE A 316 33.57 54.41 -1.94
C PHE A 316 33.36 55.62 -1.01
N PRO A 317 33.76 56.83 -1.43
CA PRO A 317 33.40 58.07 -0.75
C PRO A 317 31.87 58.21 -0.63
N GLY A 318 31.34 58.01 0.57
CA GLY A 318 29.91 58.15 0.89
C GLY A 318 29.01 56.94 0.61
N ALA A 319 29.53 55.80 0.14
CA ALA A 319 28.72 54.59 -0.09
C ALA A 319 29.52 53.28 0.02
N THR A 320 28.85 52.21 0.45
CA THR A 320 29.38 50.83 0.39
C THR A 320 28.47 50.01 -0.53
N LYS A 321 29.05 49.30 -1.51
CA LYS A 321 28.30 48.54 -2.52
C LYS A 321 28.89 47.13 -2.69
N THR A 322 28.05 46.19 -3.08
CA THR A 322 28.43 44.80 -3.37
C THR A 322 28.35 44.57 -4.88
N PHE A 323 29.34 43.88 -5.43
CA PHE A 323 29.42 43.55 -6.85
C PHE A 323 29.76 42.08 -7.05
N ILE A 324 29.28 41.54 -8.16
CA ILE A 324 29.59 40.18 -8.61
C ILE A 324 30.63 40.28 -9.73
N LEU A 325 31.69 39.50 -9.62
CA LEU A 325 32.77 39.33 -10.57
C LEU A 325 32.36 38.31 -11.62
N ASP A 326 31.47 38.69 -12.52
CA ASP A 326 31.04 37.88 -13.66
C ASP A 326 30.90 38.78 -14.90
N ALA A 327 31.29 38.27 -16.07
CA ALA A 327 31.21 38.97 -17.34
C ALA A 327 29.79 39.46 -17.68
N LYS A 328 28.74 38.82 -17.15
CA LYS A 328 27.33 39.22 -17.31
C LYS A 328 26.98 40.50 -16.56
N PHE A 329 27.80 40.94 -15.61
CA PHE A 329 27.60 42.17 -14.84
C PHE A 329 28.67 43.22 -15.19
N PRO A 330 28.56 43.89 -16.36
CA PRO A 330 29.56 44.85 -16.81
C PRO A 330 29.58 46.14 -15.97
N GLN A 331 28.52 46.41 -15.19
CA GLN A 331 28.43 47.57 -14.31
C GLN A 331 29.07 47.29 -12.94
N ARG A 332 30.38 47.02 -12.95
CA ARG A 332 31.18 46.76 -11.76
C ARG A 332 32.45 47.64 -11.77
N PRO A 333 33.08 47.88 -10.62
CA PRO A 333 34.37 48.58 -10.59
C PRO A 333 35.48 47.71 -11.21
N THR A 334 36.51 48.37 -11.76
CA THR A 334 37.67 47.74 -12.40
C THR A 334 38.94 47.89 -11.54
N PHE A 335 39.87 46.94 -11.65
CA PHE A 335 41.13 46.90 -10.88
C PHE A 335 42.29 46.31 -11.70
N GLU A 336 43.45 46.13 -11.08
CA GLU A 336 44.62 45.49 -11.73
C GLU A 336 44.34 44.00 -11.99
N ASN A 337 44.62 43.52 -13.21
CA ASN A 337 44.31 42.15 -13.68
C ASN A 337 42.80 41.80 -13.70
N ASP A 338 41.94 42.82 -13.81
CA ASP A 338 40.48 42.71 -13.79
C ASP A 338 39.91 41.67 -14.78
N ALA A 339 40.41 41.68 -16.02
CA ALA A 339 39.92 40.81 -17.08
C ALA A 339 40.14 39.33 -16.75
N ASP A 340 41.33 38.97 -16.25
CA ASP A 340 41.71 37.60 -15.94
C ASP A 340 40.96 37.08 -14.71
N VAL A 341 40.85 37.90 -13.66
CA VAL A 341 40.13 37.56 -12.43
C VAL A 341 38.63 37.36 -12.71
N VAL A 342 38.04 38.21 -13.53
CA VAL A 342 36.60 38.09 -13.85
C VAL A 342 36.33 36.95 -14.82
N ALA A 343 37.24 36.65 -15.75
CA ALA A 343 37.15 35.44 -16.57
C ALA A 343 37.16 34.18 -15.69
N ALA A 344 38.09 34.09 -14.73
CA ALA A 344 38.19 32.96 -13.81
C ALA A 344 36.91 32.78 -12.96
N TYR A 345 36.37 33.85 -12.37
CA TYR A 345 35.12 33.76 -11.60
C TYR A 345 33.87 33.51 -12.46
N THR A 346 33.84 33.98 -13.70
CA THR A 346 32.76 33.68 -14.65
C THR A 346 32.74 32.19 -15.00
N GLU A 347 33.91 31.61 -15.27
CA GLU A 347 34.06 30.18 -15.54
C GLU A 347 33.73 29.33 -14.31
N TYR A 348 34.26 29.72 -13.14
CA TYR A 348 33.94 29.08 -11.86
C TYR A 348 32.44 29.04 -11.57
N THR A 349 31.74 30.18 -11.75
CA THR A 349 30.29 30.29 -11.52
C THR A 349 29.50 29.43 -12.51
N SER A 350 29.94 29.38 -13.77
CA SER A 350 29.35 28.55 -14.82
C SER A 350 29.46 27.05 -14.52
N ILE A 351 30.64 26.59 -14.14
CA ILE A 351 30.90 25.17 -13.82
C ILE A 351 30.19 24.77 -12.53
N SER A 352 30.28 25.59 -11.48
CA SER A 352 29.57 25.36 -10.21
C SER A 352 28.06 25.24 -10.41
N GLY A 353 27.45 26.11 -11.23
CA GLY A 353 26.02 26.01 -11.57
C GLY A 353 25.63 24.76 -12.36
N LYS A 354 26.56 24.15 -13.12
CA LYS A 354 26.32 22.84 -13.77
C LYS A 354 26.39 21.71 -12.74
N ILE A 355 27.34 21.76 -11.82
CA ILE A 355 27.47 20.79 -10.71
C ILE A 355 26.20 20.76 -9.87
N GLU A 356 25.69 21.91 -9.42
CA GLU A 356 24.47 21.99 -8.61
C GLU A 356 23.24 21.38 -9.32
N LYS A 357 23.11 21.60 -10.63
CA LYS A 357 22.02 21.00 -11.43
C LYS A 357 22.12 19.46 -11.46
N LEU A 358 23.32 18.94 -11.67
CA LEU A 358 23.58 17.49 -11.70
C LEU A 358 23.38 16.86 -10.31
N GLU A 359 23.80 17.52 -9.23
CA GLU A 359 23.56 17.06 -7.85
C GLU A 359 22.06 17.00 -7.52
N LYS A 360 21.28 17.97 -7.99
CA LYS A 360 19.82 17.94 -7.84
C LYS A 360 19.18 16.77 -8.59
N GLN A 361 19.65 16.49 -9.82
CA GLN A 361 19.20 15.31 -10.58
C GLN A 361 19.59 14.00 -9.88
N LEU A 362 20.80 13.92 -9.32
CA LEU A 362 21.26 12.76 -8.56
C LEU A 362 20.38 12.50 -7.33
N LYS A 363 20.00 13.55 -6.59
CA LYS A 363 19.10 13.44 -5.43
C LYS A 363 17.71 12.93 -5.80
N GLN A 364 17.17 13.32 -6.96
CA GLN A 364 15.90 12.82 -7.49
C GLN A 364 15.98 11.36 -7.93
N LEU A 365 17.16 10.89 -8.35
CA LEU A 365 17.43 9.51 -8.72
C LEU A 365 17.86 8.62 -7.55
N GLY A 366 18.09 9.17 -6.36
CA GLY A 366 18.53 8.45 -5.16
C GLY A 366 17.45 8.27 -4.08
N GLY A 367 16.40 9.09 -4.09
CA GLY A 367 15.16 8.86 -3.33
C GLY A 367 14.24 7.87 -4.01
#